data_AF-A0A3N5GQJ4-F1
#
_entry.id   AF-A0A3N5GQJ4-F1
#
_cell.length_a   1.000
_cell.length_b   1.000
_cell.length_c   1.000
_cell.angle_alpha   90.00
_cell.angle_beta   90.00
_cell.angle_gamma   90.00
#
_symmetry.space_group_name_H-M   'P 1'
#
loop_
_entity.id
_entity.type
_entity.pdbx_description
1 polymer ?
#
loop_
_entity_poly.entity_id
_entity_poly.type
_entity_poly.pdbx_seq_one_letter_code
_entity_poly.pdbx_strand_id
1 'polypeptide(L)'
;MSRWRAGSWRGARRPRVFELREAFDWLSGACLYGDGEVRIDGVSTDTRSVRTGDLFVALRGERFDAHDFLAQAQTAGSAAVMFERWVPGIRVPAIRVADSRRALGELACGWRRRFALPLITVAGANGKTTVKEMVSAILAAHYG
;
A
#
# COMPACT_ATOMS: atom_id res chain seq x y z
N MET A 1 -19.53 20.07 12.31
CA MET A 1 -19.01 18.83 11.67
C MET A 1 -18.66 19.14 10.23
N SER A 2 -17.47 19.69 9.98
CA SER A 2 -17.05 20.17 8.66
C SER A 2 -16.35 19.05 7.89
N ARG A 3 -16.91 18.81 6.70
CA ARG A 3 -16.50 17.85 5.69
C ARG A 3 -15.13 18.26 5.11
N TRP A 4 -14.11 17.46 5.39
CA TRP A 4 -12.74 17.64 4.89
C TRP A 4 -12.76 17.60 3.34
N ARG A 5 -12.35 18.68 2.68
CA ARG A 5 -12.08 18.71 1.25
C ARG A 5 -10.58 18.54 1.06
N ALA A 6 -10.17 17.40 0.52
CA ALA A 6 -8.80 17.18 0.09
C ALA A 6 -8.41 18.26 -0.93
N GLY A 7 -7.47 19.13 -0.55
CA GLY A 7 -6.88 20.11 -1.45
C GLY A 7 -6.24 19.42 -2.64
N SER A 8 -6.49 19.95 -3.84
CA SER A 8 -5.92 19.45 -5.08
C SER A 8 -4.41 19.66 -5.08
N TRP A 9 -3.64 18.57 -4.96
CA TRP A 9 -2.20 18.55 -5.15
C TRP A 9 -1.85 18.86 -6.61
N ARG A 10 -1.79 20.16 -6.97
CA ARG A 10 -1.28 20.60 -8.27
C ARG A 10 0.24 20.75 -8.16
N GLY A 11 0.99 19.70 -8.51
CA GLY A 11 2.46 19.79 -8.57
C GLY A 11 3.25 18.51 -8.81
N ALA A 12 2.74 17.31 -8.47
CA ALA A 12 3.50 16.07 -8.64
C ALA A 12 3.04 15.28 -9.89
N ARG A 13 3.66 15.54 -11.04
CA ARG A 13 3.41 14.77 -12.29
C ARG A 13 4.17 13.43 -12.27
N ARG A 14 3.45 12.34 -11.95
CA ARG A 14 3.38 11.01 -12.60
C ARG A 14 2.91 9.94 -11.60
N PRO A 15 2.12 8.95 -12.05
CA PRO A 15 1.62 7.90 -11.16
C PRO A 15 2.83 7.11 -10.68
N ARG A 16 2.98 7.01 -9.36
CA ARG A 16 4.06 6.22 -8.78
C ARG A 16 3.61 4.76 -8.86
N VAL A 17 3.81 4.17 -10.03
CA VAL A 17 3.53 2.78 -10.31
C VAL A 17 4.79 1.93 -10.09
N PHE A 18 4.58 0.67 -9.80
CA PHE A 18 5.60 -0.37 -9.81
C PHE A 18 5.04 -1.63 -10.45
N GLU A 19 5.90 -2.51 -10.92
CA GLU A 19 5.50 -3.83 -11.41
C GLU A 19 5.44 -4.82 -10.23
N LEU A 20 4.58 -5.83 -10.33
CA LEU A 20 4.45 -6.82 -9.25
C LEU A 20 5.79 -7.53 -8.97
N ARG A 21 6.63 -7.71 -9.98
CA ARG A 21 8.01 -8.22 -9.85
C ARG A 21 8.89 -7.30 -8.99
N GLU A 22 8.80 -5.98 -9.20
CA GLU A 22 9.56 -5.01 -8.39
C GLU A 22 9.15 -5.09 -6.91
N ALA A 23 7.85 -5.25 -6.64
CA ALA A 23 7.37 -5.51 -5.29
C ALA A 23 7.89 -6.84 -4.73
N PHE A 24 7.84 -7.91 -5.52
CA PHE A 24 8.37 -9.22 -5.14
C PHE A 24 9.85 -9.15 -4.74
N ASP A 25 10.67 -8.41 -5.49
CA ASP A 25 12.10 -8.26 -5.22
C ASP A 25 12.40 -7.54 -3.88
N TRP A 26 11.43 -6.81 -3.32
CA TRP A 26 11.57 -6.19 -2.00
C TRP A 26 11.22 -7.12 -0.84
N LEU A 27 10.60 -8.27 -1.11
CA LEU A 27 10.03 -9.16 -0.11
C LEU A 27 10.94 -10.33 0.21
N SER A 28 11.09 -10.62 1.50
CA SER A 28 11.88 -11.73 2.00
C SER A 28 11.04 -13.00 2.06
N GLY A 29 11.49 -14.07 1.38
CA GLY A 29 10.84 -15.38 1.46
C GLY A 29 9.44 -15.43 0.83
N ALA A 30 9.24 -14.68 -0.26
CA ALA A 30 8.00 -14.66 -1.02
C ALA A 30 8.02 -15.66 -2.19
N CYS A 31 6.85 -15.99 -2.73
CA CYS A 31 6.68 -16.72 -3.98
C CYS A 31 5.74 -15.95 -4.92
N LEU A 32 6.18 -15.67 -6.14
CA LEU A 32 5.38 -15.01 -7.18
C LEU A 32 4.65 -16.05 -8.04
N TYR A 33 3.37 -15.81 -8.32
CA TYR A 33 2.52 -16.62 -9.17
C TYR A 33 1.85 -15.76 -10.24
N GLY A 34 1.80 -16.26 -11.47
CA GLY A 34 1.22 -15.54 -12.60
C GLY A 34 2.18 -14.49 -13.19
N ASP A 35 1.61 -13.46 -13.80
CA ASP A 35 2.37 -12.41 -14.51
C ASP A 35 2.97 -11.38 -13.53
N GLY A 36 4.30 -11.36 -13.45
CA GLY A 36 5.05 -10.39 -12.63
C GLY A 36 5.12 -8.99 -13.22
N GLU A 37 4.83 -8.82 -14.50
CA GLU A 37 4.96 -7.55 -15.21
C GLU A 37 3.67 -6.70 -15.10
N VAL A 38 2.67 -7.20 -14.37
CA VAL A 38 1.44 -6.46 -14.11
C VAL A 38 1.77 -5.16 -13.35
N ARG A 39 1.22 -4.05 -13.86
CA ARG A 39 1.37 -2.73 -13.24
C ARG A 39 0.49 -2.61 -12.01
N ILE A 40 1.08 -2.07 -10.95
CA ILE A 40 0.42 -1.77 -9.68
C ILE A 40 0.36 -0.25 -9.49
N ASP A 41 -0.86 0.26 -9.37
CA ASP A 41 -1.16 1.69 -9.22
C ASP A 41 -1.24 2.13 -7.75
N GLY A 42 -1.43 1.18 -6.84
CA GLY A 42 -1.61 1.42 -5.42
C GLY A 42 -1.58 0.14 -4.60
N VAL A 43 -1.60 0.29 -3.28
CA VAL A 43 -1.64 -0.82 -2.33
C VAL A 43 -2.80 -0.61 -1.38
N SER A 44 -3.66 -1.61 -1.22
CA SER A 44 -4.79 -1.58 -0.30
C SER A 44 -4.78 -2.79 0.63
N THR A 45 -5.12 -2.59 1.90
CA THR A 45 -5.29 -3.67 2.89
C THR A 45 -6.75 -3.90 3.27
N ASP A 46 -7.67 -3.13 2.67
CA ASP A 46 -9.10 -3.13 2.98
C ASP A 46 -9.89 -3.20 1.66
N THR A 47 -10.73 -4.21 1.51
CA THR A 47 -11.52 -4.41 0.29
C THR A 47 -12.50 -3.28 0.01
N ARG A 48 -12.87 -2.49 1.03
CA ARG A 48 -13.74 -1.31 0.88
C ARG A 48 -13.03 -0.14 0.19
N SER A 49 -11.70 -0.13 0.17
CA SER A 49 -10.89 0.91 -0.47
C SER A 49 -10.11 0.45 -1.69
N VAL A 50 -10.18 -0.85 -2.05
CA VAL A 50 -9.55 -1.38 -3.27
C VAL A 50 -10.06 -0.65 -4.50
N ARG A 51 -9.14 -0.27 -5.37
CA ARG A 51 -9.40 0.29 -6.69
C ARG A 51 -8.85 -0.61 -7.77
N THR A 52 -9.36 -0.43 -8.99
CA THR A 52 -8.75 -1.04 -10.18
C THR A 52 -7.26 -0.69 -10.24
N GLY A 53 -6.40 -1.69 -10.42
CA GLY A 53 -4.96 -1.50 -10.49
C GLY A 53 -4.22 -1.68 -9.15
N ASP A 54 -4.92 -1.81 -8.02
CA ASP A 54 -4.27 -1.97 -6.72
C ASP A 54 -3.73 -3.40 -6.51
N LEU A 55 -2.62 -3.51 -5.77
CA LEU A 55 -2.22 -4.72 -5.07
C LEU A 55 -3.01 -4.80 -3.74
N PHE A 56 -3.84 -5.83 -3.59
CA PHE A 56 -4.53 -6.08 -2.33
C PHE A 56 -3.70 -6.97 -1.40
N VAL A 57 -3.45 -6.51 -0.17
CA VAL A 57 -2.65 -7.23 0.83
C VAL A 57 -3.58 -7.81 1.91
N ALA A 58 -3.69 -9.14 1.93
CA ALA A 58 -4.50 -9.85 2.90
C ALA A 58 -3.80 -9.91 4.26
N LEU A 59 -4.10 -8.95 5.14
CA LEU A 59 -3.65 -8.92 6.53
C LEU A 59 -4.54 -9.78 7.44
N ARG A 60 -3.91 -10.51 8.37
CA ARG A 60 -4.61 -11.22 9.45
C ARG A 60 -4.53 -10.43 10.76
N GLY A 61 -5.67 -10.01 11.27
CA GLY A 61 -5.87 -9.46 12.62
C GLY A 61 -6.23 -10.53 13.66
N GLU A 62 -6.38 -10.13 14.92
CA GLU A 62 -6.85 -11.04 15.99
C GLU A 62 -8.30 -11.49 15.78
N ARG A 63 -9.14 -10.60 15.25
CA ARG A 63 -10.59 -10.81 15.05
C ARG A 63 -11.02 -10.78 13.58
N PHE A 64 -10.07 -10.63 12.66
CA PHE A 64 -10.36 -10.36 11.26
C PHE A 64 -9.32 -11.04 10.39
N ASP A 65 -9.75 -11.67 9.30
CA ASP A 65 -8.86 -12.29 8.35
C ASP A 65 -9.18 -11.83 6.93
N ALA A 66 -8.31 -10.99 6.37
CA ALA A 66 -8.52 -10.42 5.03
C ALA A 66 -8.46 -11.47 3.91
N HIS A 67 -7.94 -12.67 4.17
CA HIS A 67 -7.87 -13.76 3.19
C HIS A 67 -9.26 -14.18 2.71
N ASP A 68 -10.27 -14.08 3.57
CA ASP A 68 -11.65 -14.43 3.26
C ASP A 68 -12.27 -13.44 2.24
N PHE A 69 -11.63 -12.29 2.03
CA PHE A 69 -12.09 -11.24 1.13
C PHE A 69 -11.27 -11.15 -0.17
N LEU A 70 -10.38 -12.11 -0.45
CA LEU A 70 -9.61 -12.15 -1.70
C LEU A 70 -10.50 -12.20 -2.95
N ALA A 71 -11.62 -12.92 -2.89
CA ALA A 71 -12.60 -12.92 -3.99
C ALA A 71 -13.23 -11.53 -4.21
N GLN A 72 -13.50 -10.80 -3.13
CA GLN A 72 -14.05 -9.45 -3.18
C GLN A 72 -13.03 -8.45 -3.73
N ALA A 73 -11.76 -8.52 -3.30
CA ALA A 73 -10.68 -7.67 -3.82
C ALA A 73 -10.51 -7.82 -5.34
N GLN A 74 -10.52 -9.06 -5.83
CA GLN A 74 -10.44 -9.34 -7.26
C GLN A 74 -11.66 -8.79 -8.02
N THR A 75 -12.87 -8.97 -7.46
CA THR A 75 -14.10 -8.43 -8.05
C THR A 75 -14.10 -6.90 -8.09
N ALA A 76 -13.48 -6.25 -7.10
CA ALA A 76 -13.27 -4.80 -7.07
C ALA A 76 -12.18 -4.31 -8.05
N GLY A 77 -11.48 -5.22 -8.74
CA GLY A 77 -10.52 -4.91 -9.78
C GLY A 77 -9.06 -4.85 -9.32
N SER A 78 -8.70 -5.43 -8.16
CA SER A 78 -7.29 -5.51 -7.77
C SER A 78 -6.46 -6.16 -8.89
N ALA A 79 -5.36 -5.54 -9.29
CA ALA A 79 -4.48 -6.09 -10.32
C ALA A 79 -3.70 -7.32 -9.83
N ALA A 80 -3.46 -7.40 -8.52
CA ALA A 80 -2.77 -8.53 -7.90
C ALA A 80 -3.18 -8.69 -6.42
N VAL A 81 -2.84 -9.83 -5.83
CA VAL A 81 -3.07 -10.10 -4.41
C VAL A 81 -1.80 -10.59 -3.69
N MET A 82 -1.61 -10.18 -2.44
CA MET A 82 -0.58 -10.71 -1.54
C MET A 82 -1.23 -11.42 -0.35
N PHE A 83 -0.81 -12.64 -0.04
CA PHE A 83 -1.46 -13.49 0.97
C PHE A 83 -0.49 -14.47 1.66
N GLU A 84 -0.89 -15.00 2.82
CA GLU A 84 -0.12 -15.98 3.61
C GLU A 84 -0.47 -17.42 3.22
N ARG A 85 -1.77 -17.73 3.20
CA ARG A 85 -2.27 -19.08 2.87
C ARG A 85 -2.97 -19.09 1.52
N TRP A 86 -2.78 -20.19 0.79
CA TRP A 86 -3.48 -20.38 -0.47
C TRP A 86 -4.99 -20.40 -0.25
N VAL A 87 -5.72 -19.62 -1.06
CA VAL A 87 -7.19 -19.61 -1.09
C VAL A 87 -7.62 -20.00 -2.50
N PRO A 88 -8.53 -20.97 -2.67
CA PRO A 88 -9.05 -21.32 -3.99
C PRO A 88 -9.69 -20.12 -4.70
N GLY A 89 -9.55 -20.06 -6.03
CA GLY A 89 -10.22 -19.03 -6.84
C GLY A 89 -9.45 -17.71 -6.98
N ILE A 90 -8.15 -17.69 -6.69
CA ILE A 90 -7.27 -16.60 -7.12
C ILE A 90 -7.06 -16.71 -8.64
N ARG A 91 -7.43 -15.64 -9.36
CA ARG A 91 -7.43 -15.51 -10.83
C ARG A 91 -6.52 -14.40 -11.32
N VAL A 92 -6.05 -13.55 -10.42
CA VAL A 92 -5.09 -12.47 -10.71
C VAL A 92 -3.67 -12.90 -10.29
N PRO A 93 -2.61 -12.27 -10.84
CA PRO A 93 -1.26 -12.44 -10.33
C PRO A 93 -1.16 -12.30 -8.81
N ALA A 94 -0.25 -13.04 -8.20
CA ALA A 94 -0.22 -13.09 -6.75
C ALA A 94 1.17 -13.31 -6.15
N ILE A 95 1.33 -12.83 -4.92
CA ILE A 95 2.51 -13.07 -4.09
C ILE A 95 2.09 -13.81 -2.82
N ARG A 96 2.61 -15.01 -2.61
CA ARG A 96 2.50 -15.70 -1.32
C ARG A 96 3.67 -15.33 -0.42
N VAL A 97 3.39 -14.98 0.82
CA VAL A 97 4.39 -14.65 1.85
C VAL A 97 4.17 -15.49 3.10
N ALA A 98 5.14 -15.53 4.01
CA ALA A 98 4.94 -16.20 5.30
C ALA A 98 4.15 -15.35 6.31
N ASP A 99 4.30 -14.02 6.25
CA ASP A 99 3.65 -13.04 7.14
C ASP A 99 3.33 -11.78 6.33
N SER A 100 2.04 -11.49 6.14
CA SER A 100 1.59 -10.35 5.34
C SER A 100 1.86 -9.01 6.00
N ARG A 101 1.92 -8.92 7.34
CA ARG A 101 2.25 -7.66 8.03
C ARG A 101 3.71 -7.30 7.84
N ARG A 102 4.60 -8.28 8.01
CA ARG A 102 6.02 -8.09 7.76
C ARG A 102 6.26 -7.74 6.29
N ALA A 103 5.65 -8.48 5.37
CA ALA A 103 5.74 -8.21 3.94
C ALA A 103 5.25 -6.80 3.57
N LEU A 104 4.14 -6.32 4.18
CA LEU A 104 3.67 -4.95 3.98
C LEU A 104 4.70 -3.90 4.44
N GLY A 105 5.40 -4.16 5.55
CA GLY A 105 6.50 -3.31 6.02
C GLY A 105 7.70 -3.29 5.08
N GLU A 106 8.09 -4.46 4.55
CA GLU A 106 9.17 -4.60 3.57
C GLU A 106 8.82 -3.91 2.25
N LEU A 107 7.58 -4.07 1.78
CA LEU A 107 7.03 -3.37 0.61
C LEU A 107 7.10 -1.85 0.79
N ALA A 108 6.64 -1.34 1.93
CA ALA A 108 6.71 0.09 2.25
C ALA A 108 8.15 0.61 2.33
N CYS A 109 9.09 -0.22 2.82
CA CYS A 109 10.51 0.12 2.88
C CYS A 109 11.13 0.18 1.47
N GLY A 110 10.87 -0.84 0.64
CA GLY A 110 11.29 -0.88 -0.76
C GLY A 110 10.76 0.33 -1.54
N TRP A 111 9.48 0.63 -1.37
CA TRP A 111 8.86 1.83 -1.91
C TRP A 111 9.56 3.12 -1.45
N ARG A 112 9.78 3.27 -0.14
CA ARG A 112 10.41 4.47 0.42
C ARG A 112 11.83 4.69 -0.10
N ARG A 113 12.60 3.63 -0.34
CA ARG A 113 13.98 3.71 -0.85
C ARG A 113 14.08 4.34 -2.24
N ARG A 114 12.99 4.38 -3.01
CA ARG A 114 12.93 5.06 -4.32
C ARG A 114 13.01 6.59 -4.23
N PHE A 115 12.93 7.17 -3.03
CA PHE A 115 12.91 8.63 -2.85
C PHE A 115 14.15 9.13 -2.10
N ALA A 116 14.93 9.99 -2.73
CA ALA A 116 15.99 10.76 -2.07
C ALA A 116 15.44 12.11 -1.54
N LEU A 117 14.39 12.05 -0.73
CA LEU A 117 13.75 13.23 -0.13
C LEU A 117 13.98 13.26 1.39
N PRO A 118 14.12 14.44 2.02
CA PRO A 118 14.09 14.57 3.46
C PRO A 118 12.82 13.94 4.05
N LEU A 119 12.97 13.23 5.17
CA LEU A 119 11.88 12.58 5.88
C LEU A 119 11.86 13.06 7.32
N ILE A 120 10.69 13.50 7.76
CA ILE A 120 10.44 13.91 9.14
C ILE A 120 9.44 12.93 9.73
N THR A 121 9.79 12.32 10.87
CA THR A 121 8.91 11.45 11.63
C THR A 121 8.49 12.17 12.90
N VAL A 122 7.19 12.24 13.16
CA VAL A 122 6.63 12.82 14.39
C VAL A 122 6.15 11.69 15.31
N ALA A 123 6.82 11.51 16.44
CA ALA A 123 6.49 10.50 17.46
C ALA A 123 6.11 11.17 18.78
N GLY A 124 5.44 10.43 19.68
CA GLY A 124 5.02 10.91 21.00
C GLY A 124 3.64 10.40 21.41
N ALA A 125 3.28 10.51 22.70
CA ALA A 125 1.96 10.09 23.17
C ALA A 125 0.85 11.02 22.64
N ASN A 126 1.07 12.34 22.72
CA ASN A 126 0.10 13.37 22.37
C ASN A 126 0.64 14.33 21.28
N GLY A 127 -0.25 15.03 20.59
CA GLY A 127 0.12 16.12 19.68
C GLY A 127 0.70 15.73 18.31
N LYS A 128 0.94 14.44 18.02
CA LYS A 128 1.52 13.96 16.75
C LYS A 128 0.84 14.52 15.51
N THR A 129 -0.50 14.45 15.47
CA THR A 129 -1.29 14.95 14.34
C THR A 129 -1.13 16.45 14.20
N THR A 130 -1.28 17.20 15.29
CA THR A 130 -1.13 18.66 15.29
C THR A 130 0.26 19.09 14.80
N VAL A 131 1.32 18.49 15.34
CA VAL A 131 2.70 18.79 14.94
C VAL A 131 2.96 18.40 13.48
N LYS A 132 2.45 17.25 13.02
CA LYS A 132 2.53 16.85 11.62
C LYS A 132 1.86 17.86 10.68
N GLU A 133 0.69 18.39 11.04
CA GLU A 133 0.02 19.45 10.25
C GLU A 133 0.81 20.77 10.28
N MET A 134 1.35 21.18 11.43
CA MET A 134 2.18 22.39 11.54
C MET A 134 3.44 22.30 10.68
N VAL A 135 4.17 21.16 10.75
CA VAL A 135 5.34 20.91 9.91
C VAL A 135 4.96 20.95 8.42
N SER A 136 3.84 20.33 8.04
CA SER A 136 3.34 20.37 6.66
C SER A 136 3.05 21.80 6.18
N ALA A 137 2.44 22.64 7.03
CA ALA A 137 2.12 24.02 6.69
C ALA A 137 3.39 24.88 6.51
N ILE A 138 4.37 24.73 7.41
CA ILE A 138 5.65 25.44 7.33
C ILE A 138 6.41 25.06 6.05
N LEU A 139 6.52 23.76 5.75
CA LEU A 139 7.21 23.30 4.54
C LEU A 139 6.50 23.76 3.26
N ALA A 140 5.17 23.74 3.24
CA ALA A 140 4.40 24.26 2.11
C ALA A 140 4.59 25.77 1.92
N ALA A 141 4.66 26.55 3.00
CA ALA A 141 4.87 27.99 2.91
C ALA A 141 6.30 28.39 2.47
N HIS A 142 7.30 27.58 2.80
CA HIS A 142 8.71 27.86 2.47
C HIS A 142 9.20 27.23 1.16
N TYR A 143 8.62 26.11 0.72
CA TYR A 143 9.09 25.35 -0.45
C TYR A 143 8.00 25.05 -1.49
N GLY A 144 6.73 25.39 -1.23
CA GLY A 144 5.59 25.20 -2.15
C GLY A 144 5.24 26.45 -2.93
#